data_AF-A0A1H7MMU0-F1
#
_entry.id   AF-A0A1H7MMU0-F1
#
_cell.length_a   1.000
_cell.length_b   1.000
_cell.length_c   1.000
_cell.angle_alpha   90.00
_cell.angle_beta   90.00
_cell.angle_gamma   90.00
#
_symmetry.space_group_name_H-M   'P 1'
#
loop_
_entity.id
_entity.type
_entity.pdbx_description
1 polymer ?
#
loop_
_entity_poly.entity_id
_entity_poly.type
_entity_poly.pdbx_seq_one_letter_code
_entity_poly.pdbx_strand_id
1 'polypeptide(L)'
;MNEPTSTPHAMNFDWRWKPFAALDTKEVYELLAARSAVFVVEQNCAYGDIDGLDLDAWHLLAYATSGERAGLAGYLRVLLPDAADADVRIGRVLTTDGFRGIKLGNALLEQALAHIARQWPGVPVRLHAQAHLQRFYGAFGFEPVSDVHDEDGIPHVWMRSIQRTV
;
A
#
# COMPACT_ATOMS: atom_id res chain seq x y z
N MET A 1 15.49 -24.99 37.38
CA MET A 1 15.51 -25.15 35.91
C MET A 1 14.59 -24.08 35.38
N ASN A 2 15.14 -22.97 34.88
CA ASN A 2 14.35 -21.94 34.22
C ASN A 2 14.48 -22.18 32.72
N GLU A 3 13.36 -22.46 32.06
CA GLU A 3 13.30 -22.48 30.60
C GLU A 3 13.63 -21.07 30.05
N PRO A 4 14.35 -20.97 28.92
CA PRO A 4 14.60 -19.69 28.31
C PRO A 4 13.31 -19.17 27.68
N THR A 5 12.80 -18.08 28.24
CA THR A 5 11.74 -17.24 27.67
C THR A 5 12.07 -16.95 26.21
N SER A 6 11.23 -17.41 25.29
CA SER A 6 11.38 -17.20 23.85
C SER A 6 11.32 -15.69 23.56
N THR A 7 12.44 -15.12 23.15
CA THR A 7 12.49 -13.77 22.57
C THR A 7 11.48 -13.71 21.41
N PRO A 8 10.58 -12.71 21.32
CA PRO A 8 9.73 -12.58 20.16
C PRO A 8 10.62 -12.49 18.93
N HIS A 9 10.52 -13.47 18.03
CA HIS A 9 11.23 -13.42 16.75
C HIS A 9 10.76 -12.17 16.01
N ALA A 10 11.70 -11.32 15.60
CA ALA A 10 11.40 -10.25 14.67
C ALA A 10 10.74 -10.86 13.43
N MET A 11 9.57 -10.35 13.05
CA MET A 11 8.91 -10.73 11.81
C MET A 11 9.75 -10.23 10.64
N ASN A 12 10.17 -11.14 9.76
CA ASN A 12 10.91 -10.80 8.55
C ASN A 12 9.96 -10.80 7.35
N PHE A 13 10.17 -9.86 6.43
CA PHE A 13 9.39 -9.73 5.21
C PHE A 13 10.30 -9.83 3.97
N ASP A 14 9.84 -10.62 2.99
CA ASP A 14 10.33 -10.60 1.62
C ASP A 14 9.56 -9.52 0.84
N TRP A 15 10.25 -8.44 0.51
CA TRP A 15 9.70 -7.27 -0.17
C TRP A 15 9.89 -7.41 -1.68
N ARG A 16 8.80 -7.32 -2.42
CA ARG A 16 8.81 -7.46 -3.89
C ARG A 16 8.23 -6.20 -4.52
N TRP A 17 9.08 -5.47 -5.24
CA TRP A 17 8.71 -4.30 -6.03
C TRP A 17 8.75 -4.66 -7.51
N LYS A 18 7.58 -4.79 -8.14
CA LYS A 18 7.46 -5.35 -9.50
C LYS A 18 6.45 -4.56 -10.34
N PRO A 19 6.72 -4.31 -11.64
CA PRO A 19 5.66 -3.96 -12.57
C PRO A 19 4.75 -5.17 -12.78
N PHE A 20 3.49 -4.96 -13.17
CA PHE A 20 2.52 -6.06 -13.34
C PHE A 20 3.03 -7.20 -14.23
N ALA A 21 3.69 -6.88 -15.35
CA ALA A 21 4.24 -7.86 -16.28
C ALA A 21 5.32 -8.79 -15.68
N ALA A 22 5.89 -8.44 -14.52
CA ALA A 22 6.88 -9.24 -13.80
C ALA A 22 6.29 -10.03 -12.61
N LEU A 23 4.99 -9.88 -12.35
CA LEU A 23 4.29 -10.71 -11.38
C LEU A 23 4.06 -12.10 -11.96
N ASP A 24 4.25 -13.13 -11.12
CA ASP A 24 3.78 -14.47 -11.48
C ASP A 24 2.27 -14.62 -11.21
N THR A 25 1.68 -15.70 -11.76
CA THR A 25 0.23 -15.94 -11.63
C THR A 25 -0.22 -16.11 -10.18
N LYS A 26 0.64 -16.62 -9.31
CA LYS A 26 0.34 -16.78 -7.88
C LYS A 26 0.32 -15.43 -7.18
N GLU A 27 1.29 -14.56 -7.45
CA GLU A 27 1.35 -13.21 -6.90
C GLU A 27 0.13 -12.39 -7.33
N VAL A 28 -0.29 -12.49 -8.60
CA VAL A 28 -1.52 -11.86 -9.10
C VAL A 28 -2.75 -12.38 -8.35
N TYR A 29 -2.86 -13.68 -8.16
CA TYR A 29 -3.99 -14.26 -7.44
C TYR A 29 -4.02 -13.80 -5.97
N GLU A 30 -2.89 -13.84 -5.29
CA GLU A 30 -2.77 -13.47 -3.87
C GLU A 30 -3.04 -11.98 -3.63
N LEU A 31 -2.54 -11.08 -4.48
CA LEU A 31 -2.80 -9.65 -4.33
C LEU A 31 -4.27 -9.30 -4.59
N LEU A 32 -4.91 -9.92 -5.58
CA LEU A 32 -6.32 -9.67 -5.88
C LEU A 32 -7.23 -10.23 -4.79
N ALA A 33 -6.92 -11.41 -4.27
CA ALA A 33 -7.62 -11.99 -3.13
C ALA A 33 -7.52 -11.10 -1.89
N ALA A 34 -6.32 -10.58 -1.58
CA ALA A 34 -6.12 -9.69 -0.45
C ALA A 34 -6.89 -8.36 -0.58
N ARG A 35 -6.89 -7.76 -1.78
CA ARG A 35 -7.65 -6.54 -2.05
C ARG A 35 -9.15 -6.76 -1.93
N SER A 36 -9.68 -7.85 -2.48
CA SER A 36 -11.09 -8.21 -2.35
C SER A 36 -11.48 -8.42 -0.88
N ALA A 37 -10.67 -9.16 -0.12
CA ALA A 37 -10.92 -9.40 1.30
C ALA A 37 -11.00 -8.09 2.12
N VAL A 38 -10.09 -7.14 1.87
CA VAL A 38 -10.02 -5.89 2.65
C VAL A 38 -11.01 -4.84 2.14
N PHE A 39 -11.00 -4.53 0.84
CA PHE A 39 -11.73 -3.39 0.31
C PHE A 39 -13.18 -3.71 -0.08
N VAL A 40 -13.49 -4.98 -0.39
CA VAL A 40 -14.85 -5.37 -0.79
C VAL A 40 -15.58 -6.03 0.37
N VAL A 41 -15.01 -7.10 0.91
CA VAL A 41 -15.68 -7.91 1.94
C VAL A 41 -15.68 -7.22 3.30
N GLU A 42 -14.50 -6.87 3.82
CA GLU A 42 -14.38 -6.30 5.16
C GLU A 42 -14.98 -4.89 5.25
N GLN A 43 -14.71 -4.03 4.26
CA GLN A 43 -15.30 -2.69 4.21
C GLN A 43 -16.78 -2.70 3.78
N ASN A 44 -17.33 -3.87 3.43
CA ASN A 44 -18.70 -4.03 2.95
C ASN A 44 -19.04 -3.02 1.83
N CYS A 45 -18.09 -2.82 0.91
CA CYS A 45 -18.16 -1.85 -0.16
C CYS A 45 -18.13 -2.59 -1.50
N ALA A 46 -19.28 -2.72 -2.16
CA ALA A 46 -19.38 -3.38 -3.44
C ALA A 46 -18.98 -2.43 -4.58
N TYR A 47 -17.70 -2.49 -4.98
CA TYR A 47 -17.18 -1.70 -6.10
C TYR A 47 -16.28 -2.54 -7.01
N GLY A 48 -16.00 -2.02 -8.21
CA GLY A 48 -15.08 -2.65 -9.17
C GLY A 48 -13.62 -2.48 -8.77
N ASP A 49 -13.12 -3.28 -7.82
CA ASP A 49 -11.70 -3.22 -7.40
C ASP A 49 -10.73 -3.43 -8.56
N ILE A 50 -11.04 -4.39 -9.45
CA ILE A 50 -10.29 -4.67 -10.69
C ILE A 50 -10.69 -3.62 -11.73
N ASP A 51 -10.04 -2.46 -11.65
CA ASP A 51 -10.35 -1.25 -12.42
C ASP A 51 -9.63 -1.15 -13.78
N GLY A 52 -8.89 -2.20 -14.15
CA GLY A 52 -8.10 -2.24 -15.38
C GLY A 52 -6.77 -1.49 -15.32
N LEU A 53 -6.50 -0.74 -14.25
CA LEU A 53 -5.26 0.04 -14.09
C LEU A 53 -4.08 -0.79 -13.58
N ASP A 54 -4.34 -2.02 -13.12
CA ASP A 54 -3.30 -2.91 -12.60
C ASP A 54 -2.25 -3.27 -13.65
N LEU A 55 -2.62 -3.39 -14.92
CA LEU A 55 -1.72 -3.85 -15.99
C LEU A 55 -0.53 -2.90 -16.24
N ASP A 56 -0.74 -1.60 -16.01
CA ASP A 56 0.28 -0.55 -16.20
C ASP A 56 0.91 -0.08 -14.87
N ALA A 57 0.58 -0.76 -13.77
CA ALA A 57 0.99 -0.38 -12.43
C ALA A 57 2.28 -1.06 -11.97
N TRP A 58 2.89 -0.44 -10.96
CA TRP A 58 3.85 -1.09 -10.08
C TRP A 58 3.16 -1.57 -8.80
N HIS A 59 3.67 -2.66 -8.26
CA HIS A 59 3.13 -3.33 -7.09
C HIS A 59 4.23 -3.56 -6.07
N LEU A 60 3.95 -3.19 -4.82
CA LEU A 60 4.77 -3.55 -3.68
C LEU A 60 4.05 -4.63 -2.89
N LEU A 61 4.66 -5.80 -2.78
CA LEU A 61 4.17 -6.92 -1.98
C LEU A 61 5.13 -7.19 -0.83
N ALA A 62 4.60 -7.36 0.38
CA ALA A 62 5.35 -7.78 1.55
C ALA A 62 4.90 -9.19 1.96
N TYR A 63 5.73 -10.20 1.75
CA TYR A 63 5.45 -11.57 2.16
C TYR A 63 6.12 -11.86 3.51
N ALA A 64 5.37 -12.37 4.48
CA ALA A 64 5.96 -12.82 5.73
C ALA A 64 6.76 -14.11 5.52
N THR A 65 8.04 -14.11 5.93
CA THR A 65 8.98 -15.24 5.72
C THR A 65 9.24 -16.04 6.99
N SER A 66 8.70 -15.63 8.13
CA SER A 66 8.85 -16.29 9.42
C SER A 66 7.57 -16.21 10.25
N GLY A 67 7.38 -17.18 11.14
CA GLY A 67 6.20 -17.28 12.01
C GLY A 67 5.12 -18.24 11.47
N GLU A 68 4.09 -18.47 12.28
CA GLU A 68 2.95 -19.37 11.96
C GLU A 68 2.06 -18.86 10.82
N ARG A 69 2.25 -17.59 10.41
CA ARG A 69 1.51 -16.94 9.34
C ARG A 69 2.44 -16.71 8.15
N ALA A 70 2.50 -17.66 7.22
CA ALA A 70 3.13 -17.48 5.92
C ALA A 70 2.12 -16.92 4.91
N GLY A 71 2.51 -15.92 4.11
CA GLY A 71 1.65 -15.36 3.07
C GLY A 71 1.85 -13.86 2.85
N LEU A 72 1.02 -13.29 1.98
CA LEU A 72 1.02 -11.85 1.69
C LEU A 72 0.54 -11.08 2.93
N ALA A 73 1.46 -10.34 3.55
CA ALA A 73 1.20 -9.57 4.76
C ALA A 73 0.69 -8.15 4.43
N GLY A 74 1.22 -7.53 3.38
CA GLY A 74 0.87 -6.17 2.99
C GLY A 74 1.04 -5.93 1.50
N TYR A 75 0.30 -4.95 0.99
CA TYR A 75 0.30 -4.58 -0.42
C TYR A 75 0.03 -3.09 -0.62
N LEU A 76 0.62 -2.53 -1.67
CA LEU A 76 0.13 -1.29 -2.29
C LEU A 76 0.36 -1.30 -3.80
N ARG A 77 -0.38 -0.42 -4.49
CA ARG A 77 -0.26 -0.18 -5.93
C ARG A 77 0.26 1.22 -6.19
N VAL A 78 1.06 1.36 -7.24
CA VAL A 78 1.59 2.61 -7.75
C VAL A 78 1.24 2.76 -9.22
N LEU A 79 0.44 3.77 -9.55
CA LEU A 79 0.15 4.16 -10.92
C LEU A 79 1.11 5.27 -11.34
N LEU A 80 1.60 5.16 -12.57
CA LEU A 80 2.52 6.15 -13.13
C LEU A 80 1.77 7.39 -13.64
N PRO A 81 2.47 8.51 -13.84
CA PRO A 81 1.91 9.66 -14.55
C PRO A 81 1.43 9.26 -15.95
N ASP A 82 0.31 9.84 -16.37
CA ASP A 82 -0.28 9.67 -17.68
C ASP A 82 -0.83 11.01 -18.21
N ALA A 83 -1.55 10.97 -19.33
CA ALA A 83 -2.11 12.18 -19.93
C ALA A 83 -3.21 12.86 -19.07
N ALA A 84 -3.85 12.12 -18.17
CA ALA A 84 -4.88 12.62 -17.27
C ALA A 84 -4.31 13.10 -15.93
N ASP A 85 -3.12 12.63 -15.55
CA ASP A 85 -2.53 12.90 -14.24
C ASP A 85 -1.00 12.96 -14.28
N ALA A 86 -0.45 14.10 -13.90
CA ALA A 86 1.00 14.32 -13.89
C ALA A 86 1.71 13.72 -12.66
N ASP A 87 0.96 13.27 -11.65
CA ASP A 87 1.52 12.73 -10.41
C ASP A 87 1.64 11.20 -10.47
N VAL A 88 2.62 10.65 -9.75
CA VAL A 88 2.61 9.24 -9.36
C VAL A 88 1.49 9.05 -8.34
N ARG A 89 0.67 8.01 -8.46
CA ARG A 89 -0.44 7.76 -7.52
C ARG A 89 -0.22 6.50 -6.71
N ILE A 90 -0.27 6.61 -5.38
CA ILE A 90 -0.32 5.46 -4.47
C ILE A 90 -1.77 5.15 -4.14
N GLY A 91 -2.14 3.87 -4.24
CA GLY A 91 -3.47 3.39 -3.89
C GLY A 91 -3.46 1.95 -3.42
N ARG A 92 -4.65 1.44 -3.05
CA ARG A 92 -4.86 0.07 -2.58
C ARG A 92 -3.89 -0.34 -1.45
N VAL A 93 -3.54 0.61 -0.58
CA VAL A 93 -2.67 0.36 0.57
C VAL A 93 -3.43 -0.50 1.58
N LEU A 94 -2.91 -1.69 1.85
CA LEU A 94 -3.53 -2.63 2.79
C LEU A 94 -2.50 -3.39 3.63
N THR A 95 -2.95 -3.81 4.80
CA THR A 95 -2.31 -4.83 5.63
C THR A 95 -3.35 -5.90 5.93
N THR A 96 -3.02 -7.15 5.63
CA THR A 96 -3.91 -8.28 5.88
C THR A 96 -4.11 -8.50 7.38
N ASP A 97 -5.25 -9.05 7.76
CA ASP A 97 -5.73 -9.08 9.15
C ASP A 97 -4.69 -9.61 10.16
N GLY A 98 -4.02 -10.72 9.82
CA GLY A 98 -3.02 -11.36 10.67
C GLY A 98 -1.74 -10.56 10.92
N PHE A 99 -1.54 -9.44 10.22
CA PHE A 99 -0.35 -8.59 10.30
C PHE A 99 -0.68 -7.14 10.69
N ARG A 100 -1.89 -6.85 11.15
CA ARG A 100 -2.26 -5.52 11.65
C ARG A 100 -1.61 -5.22 13.01
N GLY A 101 -1.51 -3.93 13.35
CA GLY A 101 -0.97 -3.48 14.64
C GLY A 101 0.57 -3.50 14.76
N ILE A 102 1.29 -4.05 13.78
CA ILE A 102 2.77 -4.13 13.78
C ILE A 102 3.45 -2.98 13.02
N LYS A 103 2.69 -1.94 12.65
CA LYS A 103 3.15 -0.80 11.83
C LYS A 103 3.63 -1.17 10.41
N LEU A 104 3.16 -2.29 9.84
CA LEU A 104 3.51 -2.69 8.47
C LEU A 104 3.08 -1.65 7.42
N GLY A 105 1.97 -0.94 7.65
CA GLY A 105 1.55 0.18 6.82
C GLY A 105 2.60 1.29 6.70
N ASN A 106 3.33 1.59 7.77
CA ASN A 106 4.43 2.57 7.73
C ASN A 106 5.54 2.06 6.80
N ALA A 107 5.98 0.82 7.00
CA ALA A 107 7.06 0.22 6.23
C ALA A 107 6.71 0.10 4.72
N LEU A 108 5.45 -0.21 4.40
CA LEU A 108 4.93 -0.20 3.02
C LEU A 108 5.13 1.19 2.38
N LEU A 109 4.69 2.25 3.05
CA LEU A 109 4.82 3.62 2.53
C LEU A 109 6.29 4.03 2.40
N GLU A 110 7.13 3.76 3.40
CA GLU A 110 8.56 4.08 3.35
C GLU A 110 9.26 3.42 2.15
N GLN A 111 9.02 2.12 1.94
CA GLN A 111 9.59 1.37 0.83
C GLN A 111 9.09 1.90 -0.51
N ALA A 112 7.78 2.13 -0.65
CA ALA A 112 7.20 2.64 -1.89
C ALA A 112 7.73 4.02 -2.26
N LEU A 113 7.79 4.94 -1.30
CA LEU A 113 8.33 6.29 -1.53
C LEU A 113 9.82 6.24 -1.90
N ALA A 114 10.61 5.35 -1.28
CA ALA A 114 12.01 5.16 -1.65
C ALA A 114 12.18 4.63 -3.08
N HIS A 115 11.33 3.69 -3.51
CA HIS A 115 11.31 3.22 -4.89
C HIS A 115 10.88 4.32 -5.86
N ILE A 116 9.81 5.05 -5.54
CA ILE A 116 9.29 6.14 -6.36
C ILE A 116 10.33 7.25 -6.53
N ALA A 117 10.95 7.71 -5.45
CA ALA A 117 11.97 8.76 -5.49
C ALA A 117 13.18 8.37 -6.36
N ARG A 118 13.51 7.07 -6.43
CA ARG A 118 14.61 6.57 -7.25
C ARG A 118 14.23 6.41 -8.72
N GLN A 119 13.02 5.94 -9.02
CA GLN A 119 12.58 5.62 -10.37
C GLN A 119 11.97 6.84 -11.10
N TRP A 120 11.29 7.72 -10.37
CA TRP A 120 10.66 8.94 -10.88
C TRP A 120 11.07 10.15 -10.02
N PRO A 121 12.36 10.52 -10.03
CA PRO A 121 12.87 11.60 -9.20
C PRO A 121 12.17 12.93 -9.52
N GLY A 122 11.76 13.65 -8.48
CA GLY A 122 11.11 14.95 -8.59
C GLY A 122 9.65 14.92 -9.05
N VAL A 123 9.09 13.75 -9.38
CA VAL A 123 7.68 13.61 -9.70
C VAL A 123 6.86 13.60 -8.40
N PRO A 124 5.84 14.46 -8.27
CA PRO A 124 5.00 14.47 -7.08
C PRO A 124 4.19 13.19 -6.94
N VAL A 125 3.87 12.85 -5.69
CA VAL A 125 3.09 11.67 -5.33
C VAL A 125 1.76 12.09 -4.78
N ARG A 126 0.68 11.48 -5.24
CA ARG A 126 -0.69 11.73 -4.83
C ARG A 126 -1.34 10.46 -4.32
N LEU A 127 -2.27 10.60 -3.40
CA LEU A 127 -3.08 9.49 -2.90
C LEU A 127 -4.48 9.95 -2.52
N HIS A 128 -5.44 9.03 -2.60
CA HIS A 128 -6.78 9.22 -2.09
C HIS A 128 -6.87 8.51 -0.73
N ALA A 129 -6.85 9.28 0.36
CA ALA A 129 -6.86 8.75 1.71
C ALA A 129 -8.26 8.82 2.30
N GLN A 130 -8.63 7.84 3.12
CA GLN A 130 -9.72 8.03 4.08
C GLN A 130 -9.34 9.18 5.02
N ALA A 131 -10.27 10.10 5.30
CA ALA A 131 -9.99 11.36 5.97
C ALA A 131 -9.37 11.16 7.37
N HIS A 132 -9.73 10.10 8.09
CA HIS A 132 -9.14 9.78 9.39
C HIS A 132 -7.66 9.38 9.33
N LEU A 133 -7.14 9.02 8.14
CA LEU A 133 -5.74 8.68 7.89
C LEU A 133 -4.87 9.88 7.49
N GLN A 134 -5.41 11.10 7.47
CA GLN A 134 -4.64 12.31 7.14
C GLN A 134 -3.36 12.44 7.98
N ARG A 135 -3.44 12.22 9.30
CA ARG A 135 -2.26 12.29 10.18
C ARG A 135 -1.23 11.20 9.86
N PHE A 136 -1.68 10.02 9.48
CA PHE A 136 -0.81 8.91 9.09
C PHE A 136 0.00 9.28 7.84
N TYR A 137 -0.66 9.73 6.77
CA TYR A 137 0.01 10.14 5.55
C TYR A 137 0.82 11.43 5.72
N GLY A 138 0.35 12.35 6.58
CA GLY A 138 1.09 13.57 6.93
C GLY A 138 2.47 13.30 7.54
N ALA A 139 2.64 12.19 8.26
CA ALA A 139 3.95 11.77 8.78
C ALA A 139 4.96 11.45 7.66
N PHE A 140 4.50 11.18 6.44
CA PHE A 140 5.31 10.95 5.23
C PHE A 140 5.40 12.18 4.32
N GLY A 141 4.99 13.36 4.82
CA GLY A 141 5.08 14.61 4.07
C GLY A 141 3.96 14.82 3.04
N PHE A 142 2.84 14.12 3.17
CA PHE A 142 1.63 14.39 2.39
C PHE A 142 0.81 15.52 3.02
N GLU A 143 0.32 16.42 2.19
CA GLU A 143 -0.56 17.53 2.59
C GLU A 143 -1.90 17.40 1.85
N PRO A 144 -3.04 17.73 2.49
CA PRO A 144 -4.34 17.72 1.83
C PRO A 144 -4.38 18.75 0.69
N VAL A 145 -4.90 18.35 -0.47
CA VAL A 145 -5.07 19.19 -1.66
C VAL A 145 -6.52 19.26 -2.15
N SER A 146 -7.45 18.69 -1.37
CA SER A 146 -8.89 18.82 -1.56
C SER A 146 -9.59 18.99 -0.22
N ASP A 147 -10.86 19.39 -0.27
CA ASP A 147 -11.77 19.22 0.86
C ASP A 147 -12.07 17.73 1.10
N VAL A 148 -12.56 17.43 2.30
CA VAL A 148 -13.09 16.10 2.62
C VAL A 148 -14.40 15.89 1.85
N HIS A 149 -14.53 14.74 1.20
CA HIS A 149 -15.71 14.36 0.43
C HIS A 149 -16.09 12.90 0.69
N ASP A 150 -17.34 12.55 0.40
CA ASP A 150 -17.84 11.20 0.60
C ASP A 150 -17.57 10.34 -0.64
N GLU A 151 -17.01 9.14 -0.43
CA GLU A 151 -16.89 8.09 -1.44
C GLU A 151 -17.47 6.81 -0.83
N ASP A 152 -18.63 6.40 -1.32
CA ASP A 152 -19.39 5.22 -0.87
C ASP A 152 -19.64 5.18 0.64
N GLY A 153 -19.96 6.34 1.25
CA GLY A 153 -20.22 6.46 2.69
C GLY A 153 -18.96 6.54 3.55
N ILE A 154 -17.78 6.61 2.93
CA ILE A 154 -16.49 6.74 3.62
C ILE A 154 -15.93 8.14 3.32
N PRO A 155 -15.66 8.97 4.34
CA PRO A 155 -15.02 10.26 4.14
C PRO A 155 -13.60 10.10 3.63
N HIS A 156 -13.28 10.76 2.52
CA HIS A 156 -11.98 10.75 1.85
C HIS A 156 -11.45 12.16 1.57
N VAL A 157 -10.15 12.23 1.30
CA VAL A 157 -9.43 13.47 0.97
C VAL A 157 -8.25 13.14 0.06
N TRP A 158 -8.03 13.99 -0.95
CA TRP A 158 -6.83 13.92 -1.77
C TRP A 158 -5.67 14.53 -1.03
N MET A 159 -4.54 13.82 -1.00
CA MET A 159 -3.31 14.31 -0.41
C MET A 159 -2.16 14.18 -1.42
N ARG A 160 -1.22 15.12 -1.35
CA ARG A 160 -0.10 15.23 -2.28
C ARG A 160 1.21 15.53 -1.55
N SER A 161 2.31 15.00 -2.05
CA SER A 161 3.66 15.24 -1.54
C SER A 161 4.64 15.42 -2.70
N ILE A 162 5.62 16.30 -2.55
CA ILE A 162 6.77 16.36 -3.47
C ILE A 162 7.90 15.57 -2.81
N GLN A 163 8.26 14.44 -3.40
CA GLN A 163 9.38 13.64 -2.92
C GLN A 163 10.68 14.41 -3.20
N ARG A 164 11.33 14.88 -2.14
CA ARG A 164 12.63 15.53 -2.24
C ARG A 164 13.70 14.44 -2.27
N THR A 165 14.51 14.43 -3.32
CA THR A 165 15.72 13.62 -3.34
C THR A 165 16.62 14.10 -2.20
N VAL A 166 16.99 13.19 -1.29
CA VAL A 166 18.04 13.42 -0.30
C VAL A 166 19.39 13.33 -0.99
#